data_AF-A0AAV6YQE1-F1
#
_entry.id   AF-A0AAV6YQE1-F1
#
_cell.length_a   1.000
_cell.length_b   1.000
_cell.length_c   1.000
_cell.angle_alpha   90.00
_cell.angle_beta   90.00
_cell.angle_gamma   90.00
#
_symmetry.space_group_name_H-M   'P 1'
#
loop_
_entity.id
_entity.type
_entity.pdbx_description
1 polymer ?
#
loop_
_entity_poly.entity_id
_entity_poly.type
_entity_poly.pdbx_seq_one_letter_code
_entity_poly.pdbx_strand_id
1 'polypeptide(L)' 'LVYLSGYIQKIKSGEEDFEALASQFSDCSSAKAGGDLGSFGRGDMQKPFEDASFALRPGEMSGPVFTDSGIHIILRTE' A
#
# COMPACT_ATOMS: atom_id res chain seq x y z
N LEU A 1 -11.52 7.72 4.11
CA LEU A 1 -12.14 6.44 3.68
C LEU A 1 -12.69 6.51 2.26
N VAL A 2 -13.57 7.47 1.93
CA VAL A 2 -14.15 7.60 0.57
C VAL A 2 -13.11 7.66 -0.55
N TYR A 3 -12.03 8.43 -0.37
CA TYR A 3 -10.96 8.55 -1.38
C TYR A 3 -10.15 7.27 -1.59
N LEU A 4 -9.77 6.57 -0.51
CA LEU A 4 -9.02 5.30 -0.60
C LEU A 4 -9.80 4.22 -1.33
N SER A 5 -11.11 4.14 -1.10
CA SER A 5 -11.98 3.21 -1.82
C SER A 5 -12.00 3.50 -3.33
N GLY A 6 -11.94 4.78 -3.72
CA GLY A 6 -11.82 5.20 -5.12
C GLY A 6 -10.50 4.78 -5.75
N TYR A 7 -9.38 4.92 -5.03
CA TYR A 7 -8.06 4.47 -5.51
C TYR A 7 -8.02 2.95 -5.72
N ILE A 8 -8.54 2.17 -4.77
CA ILE A 8 -8.63 0.70 -4.90
C ILE A 8 -9.44 0.31 -6.14
N GLN A 9 -10.55 1.00 -6.42
CA GLN A 9 -11.38 0.72 -7.60
C GLN A 9 -10.62 1.00 -8.90
N LYS A 10 -9.98 2.17 -9.00
CA LYS A 10 -9.16 2.55 -10.17
C LYS A 10 -8.06 1.51 -10.44
N ILE A 11 -7.32 1.11 -9.40
CA ILE A 11 -6.26 0.10 -9.49
C ILE A 11 -6.83 -1.25 -9.95
N LYS A 12 -7.92 -1.73 -9.32
CA LYS A 12 -8.54 -3.02 -9.68
C LYS A 12 -9.11 -3.04 -11.10
N SER A 13 -9.57 -1.89 -11.60
CA SER A 13 -10.09 -1.76 -12.97
C SER A 13 -9.00 -1.59 -14.02
N GLY A 14 -7.76 -1.30 -13.62
CA GLY A 14 -6.66 -0.96 -14.53
C GLY A 14 -6.76 0.47 -15.11
N GLU A 15 -7.58 1.35 -14.53
CA GLU A 15 -7.67 2.77 -14.92
C GLU A 15 -6.41 3.54 -14.53
N GLU A 16 -5.80 3.15 -13.39
CA GLU A 16 -4.59 3.78 -12.83
C GLU A 16 -3.68 2.71 -12.25
N ASP A 17 -2.37 2.91 -12.36
CA ASP A 17 -1.36 2.06 -11.74
C ASP A 17 -1.21 2.38 -10.24
N PHE A 18 -0.85 1.38 -9.44
CA PHE A 18 -0.62 1.55 -8.01
C PHE A 18 0.48 2.59 -7.76
N GLU A 19 1.59 2.48 -8.49
CA GLU A 19 2.77 3.33 -8.37
C GLU A 19 2.46 4.78 -8.75
N ALA A 20 1.58 4.98 -9.75
CA ALA A 20 1.15 6.30 -10.20
C ALA A 20 0.31 7.00 -9.11
N LEU A 21 -0.62 6.28 -8.49
CA LEU A 21 -1.43 6.83 -7.39
C LEU A 21 -0.61 7.02 -6.11
N ALA A 22 0.29 6.09 -5.80
CA ALA A 22 1.20 6.22 -4.67
C ALA A 22 2.11 7.45 -4.83
N SER A 23 2.63 7.70 -6.03
CA SER A 23 3.48 8.87 -6.29
C SER A 23 2.76 10.21 -6.15
N GLN A 24 1.47 10.25 -6.49
CA GLN A 24 0.68 11.48 -6.50
C GLN A 24 0.00 11.79 -5.17
N PHE A 25 -0.45 10.74 -4.46
CA PHE A 25 -1.38 10.89 -3.33
C PHE A 25 -0.89 10.31 -2.01
N SER A 26 0.23 9.58 -1.99
CA SER A 26 0.76 9.05 -0.73
C SER A 26 1.43 10.16 0.08
N ASP A 27 1.06 10.26 1.36
CA ASP A 27 1.67 11.19 2.32
C ASP A 27 3.01 10.68 2.87
N CYS A 28 3.47 9.50 2.44
CA CYS A 28 4.75 8.93 2.85
C CYS A 28 5.91 9.42 1.97
N SER A 29 7.12 9.51 2.52
CA SER A 29 8.33 9.85 1.76
C SER A 29 8.62 8.87 0.62
N SER A 30 8.12 7.63 0.71
CA SER A 30 8.21 6.61 -0.34
C SER A 30 7.42 6.95 -1.60
N ALA A 31 6.51 7.94 -1.57
CA ALA A 31 5.79 8.42 -2.76
C ALA A 31 6.74 8.72 -3.93
N LYS A 32 7.93 9.28 -3.65
CA LYS A 32 8.95 9.59 -4.68
C LYS A 32 9.49 8.35 -5.41
N ALA A 33 9.31 7.17 -4.83
CA ALA A 33 9.70 5.88 -5.38
C ALA A 33 8.47 5.00 -5.71
N GLY A 34 7.32 5.61 -6.03
CA GLY A 34 6.11 4.84 -6.34
C GLY A 34 5.50 4.12 -5.14
N GLY A 35 5.86 4.51 -3.92
CA GLY A 35 5.42 3.85 -2.70
C GLY A 35 6.29 2.67 -2.28
N ASP A 36 7.38 2.37 -2.98
CA ASP A 36 8.27 1.26 -2.66
C ASP A 36 8.95 1.46 -1.28
N LEU A 37 8.88 0.43 -0.46
CA LEU A 37 9.49 0.37 0.88
C LEU A 37 10.70 -0.58 0.92
N GLY A 38 11.01 -1.25 -0.20
CA GLY A 38 12.01 -2.30 -0.26
C GLY A 38 11.62 -3.55 0.53
N SER A 39 12.56 -4.48 0.63
CA SER A 39 12.39 -5.71 1.40
C SER A 39 12.55 -5.44 2.90
N PHE A 40 11.66 -5.99 3.72
CA PHE A 40 11.73 -5.89 5.18
C PHE A 40 11.38 -7.21 5.87
N GLY A 41 11.87 -7.38 7.10
CA GLY A 41 11.60 -8.52 7.95
C GLY A 41 10.49 -8.26 8.96
N ARG A 42 10.16 -9.28 9.76
CA ARG A 42 9.26 -9.11 10.91
C ARG A 42 9.95 -8.30 12.00
N GLY A 43 9.24 -7.32 12.55
CA GLY A 43 9.72 -6.38 13.56
C GLY A 43 10.12 -5.01 13.00
N ASP A 44 10.20 -4.85 11.69
CA ASP A 44 10.65 -3.61 11.05
C ASP A 44 9.52 -2.58 10.84
N MET A 45 8.27 -3.05 10.79
CA MET A 45 7.09 -2.24 10.50
C MET A 45 6.07 -2.29 11.64
N GLN A 46 5.15 -1.32 11.66
CA GLN A 46 4.02 -1.33 12.60
C GLN A 46 3.20 -2.62 12.46
N LYS A 47 2.78 -3.18 13.58
CA LYS A 47 2.18 -4.52 13.62
C LYS A 47 1.04 -4.75 12.62
N PRO A 48 0.06 -3.83 12.46
CA PRO A 48 -1.01 -4.03 11.48
C PRO A 48 -0.53 -4.00 10.02
N PHE A 49 0.49 -3.19 9.72
CA PHE A 49 1.10 -3.12 8.40
C PHE A 49 1.87 -4.40 8.08
N GLU A 50 2.67 -4.86 9.03
CA GLU A 50 3.41 -6.12 8.92
C GLU A 50 2.45 -7.29 8.69
N ASP A 51 1.45 -7.45 9.55
CA ASP A 51 0.53 -8.59 9.48
C ASP A 51 -0.23 -8.61 8.15
N ALA A 52 -0.63 -7.45 7.64
CA ALA A 52 -1.24 -7.34 6.32
C ALA A 52 -0.24 -7.69 5.19
N SER A 53 0.99 -7.15 5.22
CA SER A 53 1.99 -7.39 4.18
C SER A 53 2.38 -8.87 4.07
N PHE A 54 2.59 -9.54 5.22
CA PHE A 54 2.95 -10.95 5.26
C PHE A 54 1.78 -11.90 4.95
N ALA A 55 0.53 -11.42 5.04
CA ALA A 55 -0.65 -12.20 4.66
C ALA A 55 -0.94 -12.18 3.14
N LEU A 56 -0.43 -11.17 2.42
CA LEU A 56 -0.57 -11.05 0.97
C LEU A 56 0.34 -12.04 0.24
N ARG A 57 -0.09 -12.51 -0.92
CA ARG A 57 0.79 -13.17 -1.90
C ARG A 57 1.52 -12.13 -2.76
N PRO A 58 2.68 -12.48 -3.36
CA PRO A 58 3.32 -11.61 -4.34
C PRO A 58 2.35 -11.24 -5.47
N GLY A 59 2.28 -9.95 -5.80
CA GLY A 59 1.32 -9.32 -6.71
C GLY A 59 -0.06 -9.00 -6.11
N GLU A 60 -0.32 -9.35 -4.84
CA GLU A 60 -1.62 -9.11 -4.21
C GLU A 60 -1.68 -7.75 -3.51
N MET A 61 -2.82 -7.08 -3.62
CA MET A 61 -3.09 -5.80 -2.98
C MET A 61 -4.08 -5.96 -1.82
N SER A 62 -3.80 -5.32 -0.70
CA SER A 62 -4.67 -5.32 0.47
C SER A 62 -5.93 -4.45 0.27
N GLY A 63 -6.89 -4.63 1.18
CA GLY A 63 -7.85 -3.57 1.49
C GLY A 63 -7.22 -2.44 2.31
N PRO A 64 -8.02 -1.52 2.87
CA PRO A 64 -7.53 -0.48 3.77
C PRO A 64 -6.96 -1.09 5.05
N VAL A 65 -5.69 -0.79 5.32
CA VAL A 65 -4.97 -1.21 6.55
C VAL A 65 -4.79 0.00 7.45
N PHE A 66 -5.21 -0.11 8.71
CA PHE A 66 -5.14 0.99 9.66
C PHE A 66 -3.91 0.81 10.56
N THR A 67 -3.12 1.88 10.68
CA THR A 67 -1.99 1.95 11.61
C THR A 67 -2.02 3.29 12.33
N ASP A 68 -1.11 3.50 13.28
CA ASP A 68 -1.00 4.79 13.99
C ASP A 68 -0.58 5.93 13.04
N SER A 69 0.02 5.60 11.90
CA SER A 69 0.38 6.56 10.85
C SER A 69 -0.78 6.92 9.90
N GLY A 70 -1.90 6.20 9.94
CA GLY A 70 -3.04 6.45 9.06
C GLY A 70 -3.58 5.20 8.38
N ILE A 71 -4.04 5.35 7.13
CA ILE A 71 -4.69 4.28 6.37
C ILE A 71 -3.86 4.00 5.12
N HIS A 72 -3.52 2.74 4.93
CA HIS A 72 -2.61 2.27 3.87
C HIS A 72 -3.34 1.33 2.91
N ILE A 73 -2.88 1.34 1.66
CA ILE A 73 -3.12 0.26 0.69
C ILE A 73 -1.75 -0.36 0.44
N ILE A 74 -1.63 -1.67 0.60
CA ILE A 74 -0.36 -2.38 0.52
C ILE A 74 -0.40 -3.27 -0.70
N LEU A 75 0.59 -3.13 -1.58
CA LEU A 75 0.86 -4.06 -2.68
C LEU A 75 2.13 -4.83 -2.36
N ARG A 76 2.05 -6.16 -2.34
CA ARG A 76 3.23 -7.00 -2.13
C ARG A 76 3.90 -7.28 -3.47
N THR A 77 5.15 -6.84 -3.65
CA THR A 77 5.88 -7.01 -4.91
C THR A 77 6.64 -8.34 -4.98
N GLU A 78 7.12 -8.86 -3.84
CA GLU A 78 7.89 -10.12 -3.70
C GLU A 78 7.56 -10.88 -2.42
#